data_AF-A0A4Y7J4M8-F1
#
_entry.id   AF-A0A4Y7J4M8-F1
#
_cell.length_a   1.000
_cell.length_b   1.000
_cell.length_c   1.000
_cell.angle_alpha   90.00
_cell.angle_beta   90.00
_cell.angle_gamma   90.00
#
_symmetry.space_group_name_H-M   'P 1'
#
loop_
_entity.id
_entity.type
_entity.pdbx_description
1 polymer ?
#
loop_
_entity_poly.entity_id
_entity_poly.type
_entity_poly.pdbx_seq_one_letter_code
_entity_poly.pdbx_strand_id
1 'polypeptide(L)'
;MASLRFQHFLLALLPVILLLSSTVKSDNDEEETLLKSINSYRASLNLTAFTENDNAECLADKMADKYKKQLCTNTTGSNTVPGTETQFPDYPQMLEKCHLNINGTKDGIVMPVCVPRLDPALVLTNFTQSQYSAYLNDTKYTGVGIGSEDDWIVMVLTTNTAGGAFTPAGSAASVPDVGLKFLLISLLGFFLVLWS
;
A
#
# COMPACT_ATOMS: atom_id res chain seq x y z
N MET A 1 -27.19 21.12 38.23
CA MET A 1 -25.90 21.56 37.65
C MET A 1 -25.04 20.40 37.13
N ALA A 2 -25.02 19.22 37.77
CA ALA A 2 -24.26 18.05 37.28
C ALA A 2 -24.78 17.46 35.95
N SER A 3 -26.09 17.42 35.74
CA SER A 3 -26.72 16.85 34.53
C SER A 3 -26.39 17.65 33.25
N LEU A 4 -26.30 18.98 33.34
CA LEU A 4 -25.94 19.81 32.20
C LEU A 4 -24.49 19.54 31.74
N ARG A 5 -23.55 19.35 32.68
CA ARG A 5 -22.14 19.07 32.37
C ARG A 5 -21.90 17.70 31.74
N PHE A 6 -22.66 16.69 32.18
CA PHE A 6 -22.61 15.35 31.58
C PHE A 6 -23.08 15.35 30.12
N GLN A 7 -24.09 16.18 29.79
CA GLN A 7 -24.61 16.31 28.43
C GLN A 7 -23.64 17.01 27.47
N HIS A 8 -22.89 18.01 27.95
CA HIS A 8 -21.82 18.65 27.15
C HIS A 8 -20.67 17.67 26.89
N PHE A 9 -20.38 16.80 27.85
CA PHE A 9 -19.35 15.77 27.73
C PHE A 9 -19.71 14.70 26.67
N LEU A 10 -20.96 14.24 26.68
CA LEU A 10 -21.50 13.33 25.66
C LEU A 10 -21.50 13.95 24.26
N LEU A 11 -21.84 15.24 24.15
CA LEU A 11 -21.82 15.96 22.87
C LEU A 11 -20.40 16.16 22.33
N ALA A 12 -19.39 16.30 23.21
CA ALA A 12 -17.98 16.42 22.83
C ALA A 12 -17.34 15.09 22.43
N LEU A 13 -17.84 13.96 22.94
CA LEU A 13 -17.41 12.61 22.53
C LEU A 13 -18.01 12.17 21.19
N LEU A 14 -19.19 12.68 20.84
CA LEU A 14 -19.87 12.36 19.57
C LEU A 14 -19.01 12.65 18.32
N PRO A 15 -18.33 13.80 18.17
CA PRO A 15 -17.45 14.04 17.03
C PRO A 15 -16.22 13.15 17.04
N VAL A 16 -15.70 12.75 18.20
CA VAL A 16 -14.56 11.81 18.30
C VAL A 16 -14.98 10.43 17.78
N ILE A 17 -16.17 9.94 18.14
CA ILE A 17 -16.71 8.67 17.65
C ILE A 17 -16.99 8.75 16.14
N LEU A 18 -17.58 9.86 15.66
CA LEU A 18 -17.85 10.07 14.23
C LEU A 18 -16.56 10.13 13.39
N LEU A 19 -15.50 10.75 13.91
CA LEU A 19 -14.16 10.78 13.30
C LEU A 19 -13.43 9.42 13.37
N LEU A 20 -13.73 8.58 14.37
CA LEU A 20 -13.22 7.20 14.45
C LEU A 20 -14.01 6.24 13.54
N SER A 21 -15.28 6.56 13.26
CA SER A 21 -16.17 5.75 12.42
C SER A 21 -16.22 6.17 10.96
N SER A 22 -15.41 7.16 10.54
CA SER A 22 -15.09 7.29 9.12
C SER A 22 -14.22 6.09 8.72
N THR A 23 -14.87 4.95 8.49
CA THR A 23 -14.39 3.96 7.54
C THR A 23 -14.34 4.67 6.20
N VAL A 24 -13.25 5.41 5.98
CA VAL A 24 -12.74 5.66 4.64
C VAL A 24 -12.76 4.29 3.98
N LYS A 25 -13.53 4.14 2.90
CA LYS A 25 -13.35 3.00 2.00
C LYS A 25 -11.93 3.16 1.49
N SER A 26 -11.00 2.52 2.19
CA SER A 26 -9.58 2.70 1.97
C SER A 26 -9.30 2.02 0.65
N ASP A 27 -8.57 2.67 -0.26
CA ASP A 27 -8.12 2.05 -1.50
C ASP A 27 -7.39 0.70 -1.21
N ASN A 28 -6.85 0.54 0.01
CA ASN A 28 -6.38 -0.74 0.58
C ASN A 28 -7.32 -1.93 0.45
N ASP A 29 -8.64 -1.77 0.41
CA ASP A 29 -9.58 -2.90 0.40
C ASP A 29 -9.29 -3.84 -0.80
N GLU A 30 -8.98 -3.25 -1.95
CA GLU A 30 -8.71 -3.99 -3.19
C GLU A 30 -7.32 -4.65 -3.15
N GLU A 31 -6.33 -3.93 -2.63
CA GLU A 31 -4.95 -4.39 -2.50
C GLU A 31 -4.81 -5.52 -1.48
N GLU A 32 -5.45 -5.39 -0.31
CA GLU A 32 -5.49 -6.42 0.74
C GLU A 32 -6.23 -7.67 0.24
N THR A 33 -7.34 -7.47 -0.49
CA THR A 33 -8.10 -8.59 -1.11
C THR A 33 -7.26 -9.31 -2.17
N LEU A 34 -6.54 -8.55 -3.00
CA LEU A 34 -5.63 -9.14 -3.98
C LEU A 34 -4.50 -9.91 -3.29
N LEU A 35 -3.86 -9.35 -2.27
CA LEU A 35 -2.79 -10.01 -1.53
C LEU A 35 -3.25 -11.34 -0.92
N LYS A 36 -4.43 -11.34 -0.27
CA LYS A 36 -5.04 -12.58 0.26
C LYS A 36 -5.26 -13.62 -0.84
N SER A 37 -5.73 -13.19 -2.01
CA SER A 37 -5.98 -14.08 -3.16
C SER A 37 -4.68 -14.65 -3.73
N ILE A 38 -3.63 -13.84 -3.84
CA ILE A 38 -2.30 -14.25 -4.30
C ILE A 38 -1.64 -15.21 -3.31
N ASN A 39 -1.76 -14.95 -2.00
CA ASN A 39 -1.26 -15.85 -0.97
C ASN A 39 -2.02 -17.17 -0.95
N SER A 40 -3.32 -17.17 -1.24
CA SER A 40 -4.10 -18.40 -1.42
C SER A 40 -3.64 -19.18 -2.66
N TYR A 41 -3.35 -18.49 -3.76
CA TYR A 41 -2.75 -19.09 -4.95
C TYR A 41 -1.39 -19.73 -4.65
N ARG A 42 -0.49 -19.01 -3.96
CA ARG A 42 0.82 -19.56 -3.53
C ARG A 42 0.68 -20.76 -2.60
N ALA A 43 -0.26 -20.71 -1.65
CA ALA A 43 -0.55 -21.83 -0.76
C ALA A 43 -1.01 -23.08 -1.52
N SER A 44 -1.79 -22.93 -2.61
CA SER A 44 -2.19 -24.05 -3.47
C SER A 44 -1.01 -24.76 -4.15
N LEU A 45 0.13 -24.06 -4.26
CA LEU A 45 1.40 -24.56 -4.79
C LEU A 45 2.40 -24.96 -3.70
N ASN A 46 1.98 -24.97 -2.42
CA ASN A 46 2.82 -25.21 -1.24
C ASN A 46 3.96 -24.17 -1.07
N LEU A 47 3.73 -22.94 -1.51
CA LEU A 47 4.67 -21.83 -1.33
C LEU A 47 4.29 -20.96 -0.12
N THR A 48 5.29 -20.36 0.52
CA THR A 48 5.09 -19.43 1.64
C THR A 48 4.34 -18.18 1.17
N ALA A 49 3.43 -17.67 1.98
CA ALA A 49 2.79 -16.37 1.73
C ALA A 49 3.83 -15.24 1.62
N PHE A 50 3.55 -14.25 0.78
CA PHE A 50 4.26 -12.99 0.80
C PHE A 50 3.88 -12.17 2.04
N THR A 51 4.86 -11.47 2.59
CA THR A 51 4.68 -10.46 3.63
C THR A 51 4.60 -9.07 3.01
N GLU A 52 3.77 -8.19 3.55
CA GLU A 52 3.73 -6.79 3.11
C GLU A 52 5.09 -6.09 3.32
N ASN A 53 5.43 -5.18 2.43
CA ASN A 53 6.61 -4.33 2.48
C ASN A 53 6.23 -2.89 2.13
N ASP A 54 6.10 -2.05 3.16
CA ASP A 54 5.65 -0.66 3.06
C ASP A 54 6.47 0.19 2.07
N ASN A 55 7.77 -0.09 1.92
CA ASN A 55 8.61 0.68 0.99
C ASN A 55 8.40 0.23 -0.46
N ALA A 56 8.14 -1.07 -0.67
CA ALA A 56 7.73 -1.57 -1.98
C ALA A 56 6.32 -1.09 -2.33
N GLU A 57 5.42 -0.96 -1.35
CA GLU A 57 4.08 -0.38 -1.49
C GLU A 57 4.18 1.08 -1.91
N CYS A 58 4.98 1.89 -1.22
CA CYS A 58 5.25 3.27 -1.64
C CYS A 58 5.74 3.35 -3.10
N LEU A 59 6.64 2.45 -3.52
CA LEU A 59 7.11 2.44 -4.90
C LEU A 59 5.99 2.06 -5.88
N ALA A 60 5.17 1.07 -5.51
CA ALA A 60 4.01 0.64 -6.28
C ALA A 60 3.01 1.80 -6.47
N ASP A 61 2.70 2.56 -5.42
CA ASP A 61 1.85 3.75 -5.49
C ASP A 61 2.42 4.80 -6.46
N LYS A 62 3.71 5.09 -6.35
CA LYS A 62 4.36 6.10 -7.19
C LYS A 62 4.41 5.69 -8.66
N MET A 63 4.39 4.38 -8.94
CA MET A 63 4.24 3.84 -10.28
C MET A 63 2.79 3.87 -10.75
N ALA A 64 1.84 3.50 -9.89
CA ALA A 64 0.41 3.57 -10.16
C ALA A 64 -0.01 5.01 -10.52
N ASP A 65 0.48 5.99 -9.77
CA ASP A 65 0.33 7.43 -10.02
C ASP A 65 0.67 7.85 -11.47
N LYS A 66 1.58 7.12 -12.16
CA LYS A 66 1.95 7.41 -13.56
C LYS A 66 0.86 7.04 -14.55
N TYR A 67 0.02 6.10 -14.18
CA TYR A 67 -1.08 5.63 -14.99
C TYR A 67 -2.38 6.40 -14.75
N LYS A 68 -2.36 7.41 -13.86
CA LYS A 68 -3.48 8.31 -13.64
C LYS A 68 -4.00 8.88 -14.97
N LYS A 69 -5.29 8.68 -15.25
CA LYS A 69 -5.95 9.06 -16.52
C LYS A 69 -5.45 8.33 -17.78
N GLN A 70 -4.53 7.37 -17.66
CA GLN A 70 -4.14 6.51 -18.77
C GLN A 70 -5.22 5.45 -18.96
N LEU A 71 -5.84 5.46 -20.14
CA LEU A 71 -6.90 4.51 -20.45
C LEU A 71 -6.39 3.07 -20.46
N CYS A 72 -7.12 2.21 -19.76
CA CYS A 72 -6.95 0.78 -19.86
C CYS A 72 -7.51 0.26 -21.19
N THR A 73 -6.69 -0.41 -21.98
CA THR A 73 -7.13 -1.11 -23.20
C THR A 73 -6.59 -2.53 -23.19
N ASN A 74 -7.16 -3.44 -23.99
CA ASN A 74 -6.77 -4.84 -24.03
C ASN A 74 -5.27 -5.10 -24.33
N THR A 75 -4.55 -4.11 -24.88
CA THR A 75 -3.09 -4.21 -25.15
C THR A 75 -2.22 -3.61 -24.05
N THR A 76 -2.83 -2.81 -23.17
CA THR A 76 -2.17 -2.04 -22.13
C THR A 76 -2.05 -2.93 -20.90
N GLY A 77 -0.88 -3.50 -20.61
CA GLY A 77 -0.63 -4.38 -19.45
C GLY A 77 -0.27 -5.84 -19.78
N SER A 78 -0.71 -6.38 -20.91
CA SER A 78 -0.26 -7.72 -21.37
C SER A 78 1.16 -7.70 -21.96
N ASN A 79 1.63 -6.54 -22.41
CA ASN A 79 2.93 -6.34 -23.08
C ASN A 79 3.99 -5.68 -22.20
N THR A 80 3.66 -5.36 -20.93
CA THR A 80 4.63 -4.81 -19.99
C THR A 80 5.61 -5.91 -19.60
N VAL A 81 6.88 -5.69 -19.94
CA VAL A 81 7.97 -6.61 -19.60
C VAL A 81 8.28 -6.43 -18.12
N PRO A 82 8.07 -7.44 -17.26
CA PRO A 82 8.43 -7.35 -15.84
C PRO A 82 9.88 -6.91 -15.66
N GLY A 83 10.15 -5.97 -14.76
CA GLY A 83 11.52 -5.57 -14.42
C GLY A 83 12.12 -4.49 -15.34
N THR A 84 11.34 -3.94 -16.28
CA THR A 84 11.81 -2.87 -17.18
C THR A 84 11.63 -1.46 -16.61
N GLU A 85 11.30 -1.33 -15.33
CA GLU A 85 10.84 -0.06 -14.74
C GLU A 85 11.97 0.94 -14.53
N THR A 86 13.23 0.47 -14.49
CA THR A 86 14.41 1.34 -14.61
C THR A 86 14.43 2.15 -15.92
N GLN A 87 13.60 1.78 -16.91
CA GLN A 87 13.42 2.50 -18.17
C GLN A 87 12.40 3.64 -18.07
N PHE A 88 11.62 3.76 -16.98
CA PHE A 88 10.83 4.96 -16.75
C PHE A 88 11.77 6.13 -16.44
N PRO A 89 11.72 7.25 -17.20
CA PRO A 89 12.59 8.39 -16.95
C PRO A 89 12.50 8.93 -15.52
N ASP A 90 11.35 8.74 -14.87
CA ASP A 90 11.06 9.23 -13.53
C ASP A 90 11.33 8.20 -12.41
N TYR A 91 11.81 6.99 -12.75
CA TYR A 91 12.10 5.94 -11.77
C TYR A 91 13.02 6.42 -10.63
N PRO A 92 14.12 7.17 -10.90
CA PRO A 92 14.95 7.72 -9.82
C PRO A 92 14.19 8.64 -8.85
N GLN A 93 13.23 9.44 -9.34
CA GLN A 93 12.43 10.33 -8.51
C GLN A 93 11.43 9.56 -7.64
N MET A 94 10.88 8.45 -8.15
CA MET A 94 10.01 7.58 -7.36
C MET A 94 10.78 6.94 -6.21
N LEU A 95 11.99 6.42 -6.50
CA LEU A 95 12.86 5.87 -5.47
C LEU A 95 13.21 6.92 -4.41
N GLU A 96 13.55 8.14 -4.81
CA GLU A 96 13.84 9.24 -3.88
C GLU A 96 12.66 9.55 -2.96
N LYS A 97 11.43 9.63 -3.51
CA LYS A 97 10.20 9.87 -2.73
C LYS A 97 9.91 8.77 -1.72
N CYS A 98 10.27 7.53 -2.03
CA CYS A 98 10.14 6.38 -1.13
C CYS A 98 11.39 6.14 -0.28
N HIS A 99 12.36 7.07 -0.31
CA HIS A 99 13.65 6.95 0.38
C HIS A 99 14.41 5.65 0.03
N LEU A 100 14.23 5.13 -1.19
CA LEU A 100 14.86 3.91 -1.66
C LEU A 100 16.15 4.18 -2.43
N ASN A 101 17.04 3.19 -2.42
CA ASN A 101 18.24 3.17 -3.25
C ASN A 101 18.08 2.12 -4.36
N ILE A 102 18.50 2.45 -5.59
CA ILE A 102 18.45 1.53 -6.74
C ILE A 102 19.17 0.20 -6.47
N ASN A 103 20.26 0.21 -5.69
CA ASN A 103 20.97 -1.00 -5.32
C ASN A 103 20.15 -1.92 -4.42
N GLY A 104 19.17 -1.38 -3.68
CA GLY A 104 18.27 -2.13 -2.79
C GLY A 104 16.97 -2.58 -3.44
N THR A 105 16.76 -2.27 -4.73
CA THR A 105 15.56 -2.66 -5.50
C THR A 105 15.85 -3.57 -6.69
N LYS A 106 17.12 -3.71 -7.10
CA LYS A 106 17.56 -4.44 -8.30
C LYS A 106 17.18 -5.93 -8.35
N ASP A 107 17.01 -6.58 -7.20
CA ASP A 107 16.64 -8.01 -7.12
C ASP A 107 15.12 -8.19 -7.00
N GLY A 108 14.37 -7.09 -6.94
CA GLY A 108 12.90 -7.07 -6.98
C GLY A 108 12.35 -7.16 -8.40
N ILE A 109 11.03 -7.26 -8.52
CA ILE A 109 10.32 -7.19 -9.81
C ILE A 109 9.07 -6.33 -9.64
N VAL A 110 8.75 -5.52 -10.63
CA VAL A 110 7.48 -4.78 -10.68
C VAL A 110 6.61 -5.40 -11.77
N MET A 111 5.32 -5.48 -11.48
CA MET A 111 4.33 -6.14 -12.30
C MET A 111 3.08 -5.25 -12.37
N PRO A 112 3.03 -4.30 -13.32
CA PRO A 112 1.81 -3.54 -13.58
C PRO A 112 0.81 -4.39 -14.35
N VAL A 113 -0.44 -4.41 -13.92
CA VAL A 113 -1.57 -4.89 -14.71
C VAL A 113 -2.63 -3.81 -14.80
N CYS A 114 -3.37 -3.84 -15.89
CA CYS A 114 -4.47 -2.93 -16.14
C CYS A 114 -5.73 -3.76 -16.35
N VAL A 115 -6.76 -3.49 -15.56
CA VAL A 115 -8.06 -4.15 -15.62
C VAL A 115 -9.15 -3.11 -15.45
N PRO A 116 -10.06 -2.94 -16.44
CA PRO A 116 -11.16 -1.99 -16.30
C PRO A 116 -11.98 -2.24 -15.04
N ARG A 117 -12.09 -1.21 -14.18
CA ARG A 117 -12.77 -1.21 -12.87
C ARG A 117 -12.19 -2.20 -11.86
N LEU A 118 -10.94 -2.63 -12.06
CA LEU A 118 -10.21 -3.52 -11.16
C LEU A 118 -11.01 -4.78 -10.76
N ASP A 119 -11.69 -5.41 -11.74
CA ASP A 119 -12.44 -6.65 -11.49
C ASP A 119 -11.54 -7.69 -10.79
N PRO A 120 -11.85 -8.12 -9.55
CA PRO A 120 -10.90 -8.89 -8.74
C PRO A 120 -10.49 -10.22 -9.37
N ALA A 121 -11.41 -10.88 -10.08
CA ALA A 121 -11.13 -12.17 -10.73
C ALA A 121 -10.22 -12.00 -11.95
N LEU A 122 -10.44 -10.94 -12.73
CA LEU A 122 -9.59 -10.62 -13.87
C LEU A 122 -8.20 -10.14 -13.42
N VAL A 123 -8.11 -9.32 -12.38
CA VAL A 123 -6.83 -8.90 -11.79
C VAL A 123 -6.04 -10.13 -11.34
N LEU A 124 -6.65 -11.02 -10.55
CA LEU A 124 -6.00 -12.26 -10.11
C LEU A 124 -5.55 -13.13 -11.28
N THR A 125 -6.38 -13.25 -12.33
CA THR A 125 -6.04 -14.03 -13.53
C THR A 125 -4.86 -13.40 -14.28
N ASN A 126 -4.80 -12.07 -14.40
CA ASN A 126 -3.69 -11.37 -15.06
C ASN A 126 -2.36 -11.55 -14.32
N PHE A 127 -2.39 -11.79 -13.01
CA PHE A 127 -1.19 -12.14 -12.24
C PHE A 127 -0.85 -13.64 -12.33
N THR A 128 -1.85 -14.52 -12.21
CA THR A 128 -1.63 -15.96 -12.04
C THR A 128 -1.60 -16.78 -13.34
N GLN A 129 -2.09 -16.23 -14.45
CA GLN A 129 -2.16 -16.90 -15.76
C GLN A 129 -1.40 -16.14 -16.86
N SER A 130 -0.47 -15.26 -16.50
CA SER A 130 0.43 -14.54 -17.43
C SER A 130 1.91 -14.87 -17.16
N GLN A 131 2.83 -14.15 -17.81
CA GLN A 131 4.26 -14.22 -17.48
C GLN A 131 4.57 -13.92 -16.00
N TYR A 132 3.68 -13.21 -15.29
CA TYR A 132 3.87 -12.88 -13.88
C TYR A 132 3.81 -14.10 -12.95
N SER A 133 3.12 -15.17 -13.37
CA SER A 133 3.04 -16.42 -12.62
C SER A 133 4.41 -17.03 -12.30
N ALA A 134 5.39 -16.87 -13.19
CA ALA A 134 6.75 -17.35 -12.95
C ALA A 134 7.40 -16.69 -11.72
N TYR A 135 7.14 -15.41 -11.49
CA TYR A 135 7.66 -14.68 -10.34
C TYR A 135 6.85 -14.98 -9.07
N LEU A 136 5.52 -15.11 -9.20
CA LEU A 136 4.66 -15.53 -8.09
C LEU A 136 4.95 -16.95 -7.60
N ASN A 137 5.53 -17.79 -8.45
CA ASN A 137 5.86 -19.18 -8.13
C ASN A 137 7.32 -19.36 -7.68
N ASP A 138 8.13 -18.29 -7.75
CA ASP A 138 9.51 -18.30 -7.34
C ASP A 138 9.61 -18.08 -5.81
N THR A 139 10.43 -18.91 -5.16
CA THR A 139 10.65 -18.88 -3.71
C THR A 139 11.62 -17.78 -3.27
N LYS A 140 12.37 -17.18 -4.21
CA LYS A 140 13.29 -16.07 -3.88
C LYS A 140 12.55 -14.81 -3.45
N TYR A 141 11.31 -14.63 -3.91
CA TYR A 141 10.46 -13.53 -3.50
C TYR A 141 9.72 -13.88 -2.22
N THR A 142 9.73 -12.95 -1.28
CA THR A 142 9.29 -13.16 0.10
C THR A 142 8.41 -12.04 0.60
N GLY A 143 8.49 -10.86 -0.01
CA GLY A 143 7.60 -9.75 0.32
C GLY A 143 6.98 -9.10 -0.91
N VAL A 144 6.03 -8.21 -0.66
CA VAL A 144 5.25 -7.55 -1.70
C VAL A 144 4.78 -6.17 -1.25
N GLY A 145 4.78 -5.22 -2.18
CA GLY A 145 4.00 -3.99 -2.11
C GLY A 145 3.00 -3.96 -3.26
N ILE A 146 1.81 -3.43 -3.01
CA ILE A 146 0.75 -3.30 -4.02
C ILE A 146 0.27 -1.86 -3.98
N GLY A 147 0.13 -1.24 -5.14
CA GLY A 147 -0.43 0.11 -5.26
C GLY A 147 -1.39 0.17 -6.43
N SER A 148 -2.43 0.99 -6.33
CA SER A 148 -3.49 1.08 -7.33
C SER A 148 -3.81 2.53 -7.71
N GLU A 149 -4.24 2.74 -8.97
CA GLU A 149 -4.73 4.03 -9.46
C GLU A 149 -5.65 3.79 -10.66
N ASP A 150 -6.88 4.29 -10.58
CA ASP A 150 -7.93 4.09 -11.59
C ASP A 150 -8.14 2.59 -11.94
N ASP A 151 -7.78 2.18 -13.15
CA ASP A 151 -7.88 0.80 -13.66
C ASP A 151 -6.56 0.02 -13.54
N TRP A 152 -5.57 0.58 -12.84
CA TRP A 152 -4.22 0.04 -12.75
C TRP A 152 -3.90 -0.46 -11.36
N ILE A 153 -3.19 -1.58 -11.32
CA ILE A 153 -2.62 -2.11 -10.10
C ILE A 153 -1.19 -2.56 -10.38
N VAL A 154 -0.29 -2.15 -9.51
CA VAL A 154 1.14 -2.40 -9.61
C VAL A 154 1.52 -3.27 -8.43
N MET A 155 2.07 -4.45 -8.71
CA MET A 155 2.60 -5.34 -7.67
C MET A 155 4.13 -5.34 -7.75
N VAL A 156 4.79 -5.02 -6.65
CA VAL A 156 6.25 -5.02 -6.51
C VAL A 156 6.63 -6.18 -5.59
N LEU A 157 7.32 -7.20 -6.10
CA LEU A 157 7.85 -8.27 -5.25
C LEU A 157 9.25 -7.93 -4.75
N THR A 158 9.49 -8.27 -3.49
CA THR A 158 10.76 -8.08 -2.79
C THR A 158 11.38 -9.42 -2.44
N THR A 159 12.67 -9.40 -2.14
CA THR A 159 13.45 -10.56 -1.69
C THR A 159 14.05 -10.29 -0.31
N ASN A 160 14.67 -11.30 0.29
CA ASN A 160 15.43 -11.12 1.53
C ASN A 160 16.90 -10.74 1.30
N THR A 161 17.32 -10.46 0.06
CA THR A 161 18.70 -10.04 -0.24
C THR A 161 18.85 -8.53 -0.03
N ALA A 162 20.07 -8.08 0.27
CA ALA A 162 20.36 -6.64 0.32
C ALA A 162 20.02 -5.90 -0.98
N GLY A 163 19.96 -6.64 -2.10
CA GLY A 163 19.62 -6.09 -3.41
C GLY A 163 18.12 -5.96 -3.69
N GLY A 164 17.26 -6.51 -2.85
CA GLY A 164 15.80 -6.55 -3.08
C GLY A 164 14.96 -6.48 -1.81
N ALA A 165 15.53 -6.03 -0.69
CA ALA A 165 14.81 -5.87 0.58
C ALA A 165 14.03 -4.55 0.68
N PHE A 166 14.27 -3.60 -0.24
CA PHE A 166 13.61 -2.28 -0.26
C PHE A 166 13.77 -1.53 1.07
N THR A 167 14.98 -1.59 1.65
CA THR A 167 15.28 -0.86 2.89
C THR A 167 15.50 0.63 2.60
N PRO A 168 15.01 1.55 3.46
CA PRO A 168 15.23 2.97 3.24
C PRO A 168 16.70 3.35 3.37
N ALA A 169 17.13 4.32 2.57
CA ALA A 169 18.44 4.92 2.61
C ALA A 169 18.59 5.78 3.88
N GLY A 170 19.10 5.18 4.97
CA GLY A 170 19.54 5.91 6.17
C GLY A 170 18.50 6.04 7.29
N SER A 171 17.72 5.00 7.58
CA SER A 171 16.63 5.04 8.58
C SER A 171 17.08 5.42 10.00
N ALA A 172 16.89 6.69 10.37
CA ALA A 172 16.43 7.04 11.70
C ALA A 172 14.90 6.98 11.67
N ALA A 173 14.30 6.11 12.48
CA ALA A 173 12.86 5.93 12.56
C ALA A 173 12.16 7.27 12.88
N SER A 174 11.30 7.75 11.99
CA SER A 174 10.37 8.83 12.31
C SER A 174 9.06 8.23 12.78
N VAL A 175 8.73 8.45 14.05
CA VAL A 175 7.46 8.07 14.65
C VAL A 175 6.40 9.07 14.20
N PRO A 176 5.20 8.64 13.75
CA PRO A 176 4.16 9.57 13.34
C PRO A 176 3.62 10.35 14.55
N ASP A 177 3.99 11.64 14.62
CA ASP A 177 3.65 12.63 15.66
C ASP A 177 2.19 13.17 15.53
N VAL A 178 1.25 12.30 15.17
CA VAL A 178 -0.16 12.69 14.98
C VAL A 178 -1.01 12.27 16.18
N GLY A 179 -0.76 11.09 16.76
CA GLY A 179 -1.52 10.60 17.93
C GLY A 179 -1.28 11.40 19.21
N LEU A 180 -0.04 11.88 19.44
CA LEU A 180 0.35 12.58 20.66
C LEU A 180 -0.32 13.96 20.77
N LYS A 181 -0.44 14.68 19.65
CA LYS A 181 -1.05 16.02 19.61
C LYS A 181 -2.55 15.97 19.90
N PHE A 182 -3.26 15.00 19.33
CA PHE A 182 -4.70 14.83 19.60
C PHE A 182 -4.99 14.40 21.05
N LEU A 183 -4.15 13.55 21.65
CA LEU A 183 -4.24 13.19 23.06
C LEU A 183 -4.04 14.40 23.99
N LEU A 184 -3.06 15.25 23.70
CA LEU A 184 -2.77 16.45 24.50
C LEU A 184 -3.90 17.49 24.42
N ILE A 185 -4.49 17.69 23.24
CA ILE A 185 -5.63 18.62 23.06
C ILE A 185 -6.87 18.10 23.80
N SER A 186 -7.12 16.78 23.76
CA SER A 186 -8.22 16.15 24.49
C SER A 186 -8.07 16.26 26.01
N LEU A 187 -6.84 16.05 26.53
CA LEU A 187 -6.53 16.23 27.96
C LEU A 187 -6.71 17.68 28.42
N LEU A 188 -6.26 18.67 27.63
CA LEU A 188 -6.46 20.10 27.93
C LEU A 188 -7.94 20.49 28.00
N GLY A 189 -8.77 19.96 27.08
CA GLY A 189 -10.22 20.14 27.13
C GLY A 189 -10.86 19.55 28.39
N PHE A 190 -10.37 18.39 28.85
CA PHE A 190 -10.85 17.74 30.06
C PHE A 190 -10.57 18.57 31.33
N PHE A 191 -9.38 19.16 31.45
CA PHE A 191 -9.02 20.00 32.60
C PHE A 191 -9.85 21.29 32.69
N LEU A 192 -10.14 21.93 31.55
CA LEU A 192 -10.92 23.18 31.52
C LEU A 192 -12.39 22.96 31.94
N VAL A 193 -12.98 21.81 31.58
CA VAL A 193 -14.37 21.46 31.95
C VAL A 193 -14.50 21.08 33.44
N LEU A 194 -13.45 20.51 34.04
CA LEU A 194 -13.42 20.16 35.47
C LEU A 194 -13.21 21.36 36.40
N TRP A 195 -12.61 22.46 35.91
CA TRP A 195 -12.35 23.68 36.69
C TRP A 195 -13.31 24.84 36.45
N SER A 196 -14.15 24.78 35.41
CA SER A 196 -15.30 25.69 35.23
C SER A 196 -16.44 25.31 36.17
#